data_AF-A0A2A7WUM7-F1
#
_entry.id   AF-A0A2A7WUM7-F1
#
_cell.length_a   1.000
_cell.length_b   1.000
_cell.length_c   1.000
_cell.angle_alpha   90.00
_cell.angle_beta   90.00
_cell.angle_gamma   90.00
#
_symmetry.space_group_name_H-M   'P 1'
#
loop_
_entity.id
_entity.type
_entity.pdbx_description
1 polymer ?
#
loop_
_entity_poly.entity_id
_entity_poly.type
_entity_poly.pdbx_seq_one_letter_code
_entity_poly.pdbx_strand_id
1 'polypeptide(L)'
;MASNLTNYAQAKLLDHVLGTTAFTKPTTIYVSLHTADPTETGSTAAEIVGNGYVRQAITFAAGTNAAGIATALSNGADVLFPAATAS
;
A
#
# COMPACT_ATOMS: atom_id res chain seq x y z
N MET A 1 0.39 14.54 1.24
CA MET A 1 1.38 13.49 1.53
C MET A 1 0.99 12.92 2.88
N ALA A 2 0.37 11.73 2.88
CA ALA A 2 0.08 11.02 4.12
C ALA A 2 1.41 10.59 4.74
N SER A 3 1.86 11.27 5.80
CA SER A 3 3.08 10.93 6.54
C SER A 3 2.82 9.89 7.64
N ASN A 4 1.68 9.20 7.55
CA ASN A 4 1.07 8.37 8.58
C ASN A 4 0.48 7.10 7.96
N LEU A 5 0.40 6.08 8.80
CA LEU A 5 -0.26 4.81 8.50
C LEU A 5 -1.76 4.98 8.68
N THR A 6 -2.57 4.28 7.87
CA THR A 6 -4.02 4.28 8.07
C THR A 6 -4.41 3.90 9.50
N ASN A 7 -5.55 4.40 9.97
CA ASN A 7 -6.09 4.10 11.30
C ASN A 7 -6.14 2.59 11.56
N TYR A 8 -6.46 1.81 10.53
CA TYR A 8 -6.45 0.34 10.59
C TYR A 8 -5.04 -0.21 10.84
N ALA A 9 -4.04 0.21 10.06
CA ALA A 9 -2.68 -0.28 10.20
C ALA A 9 -2.07 0.13 11.55
N GLN A 10 -2.35 1.33 12.03
CA GLN A 10 -1.93 1.78 13.37
C GLN A 10 -2.50 0.89 14.48
N ALA A 11 -3.82 0.63 14.46
CA ALA A 11 -4.46 -0.22 15.46
C ALA A 11 -3.93 -1.66 15.42
N LYS A 12 -3.80 -2.24 14.21
CA LYS A 12 -3.27 -3.60 14.06
C LYS A 12 -1.81 -3.73 14.47
N LEU A 13 -0.99 -2.73 14.20
CA LEU A 13 0.40 -2.74 14.63
C LEU A 13 0.51 -2.63 16.15
N LEU A 14 -0.30 -1.79 16.79
CA LEU A 14 -0.37 -1.68 18.25
C LEU A 14 -0.75 -3.03 18.88
N ASP A 15 -1.84 -3.63 18.42
CA ASP A 15 -2.30 -4.93 18.92
C ASP A 15 -1.26 -6.03 18.71
N HIS A 16 -0.54 -5.99 17.59
CA HIS A 16 0.51 -6.95 17.29
C HIS A 16 1.71 -6.83 18.23
N VAL A 17 2.16 -5.60 18.50
CA VAL A 17 3.27 -5.33 19.41
C VAL A 17 2.90 -5.68 20.86
N LEU A 18 1.65 -5.45 21.26
CA LEU A 18 1.16 -5.81 22.58
C LEU A 18 0.76 -7.29 22.70
N GLY A 19 0.83 -8.05 21.61
CA GLY A 19 0.50 -9.48 21.58
C GLY A 19 -0.99 -9.80 21.74
N THR A 20 -1.88 -8.82 21.55
CA THR A 20 -3.33 -8.99 21.72
C THR A 20 -4.00 -9.53 20.46
N THR A 21 -3.48 -9.23 19.27
CA THR A 21 -3.98 -9.73 17.99
C THR A 21 -2.85 -9.87 16.96
N ALA A 22 -2.90 -10.88 16.10
CA ALA A 22 -1.95 -11.02 15.00
C ALA A 22 -2.23 -10.00 13.88
N PHE A 23 -1.18 -9.35 13.38
CA PHE A 23 -1.24 -8.56 12.15
C PHE A 23 -0.57 -9.34 11.01
N THR A 24 -1.38 -10.12 10.28
CA THR A 24 -0.88 -10.96 9.19
C THR A 24 -0.74 -10.17 7.90
N LYS A 25 0.42 -10.27 7.24
CA LYS A 25 0.63 -9.64 5.95
C LYS A 25 -0.36 -10.17 4.90
N PRO A 26 -0.88 -9.30 4.00
CA PRO A 26 -1.62 -9.76 2.83
C PRO A 26 -0.78 -10.68 1.95
N THR A 27 -1.41 -11.63 1.26
CA THR A 27 -0.73 -12.52 0.30
C THR A 27 -0.34 -11.80 -0.98
N THR A 28 -1.16 -10.87 -1.44
CA THR A 28 -0.88 -9.99 -2.59
C THR A 28 -1.13 -8.54 -2.17
N ILE A 29 -0.22 -7.65 -2.52
CA ILE A 29 -0.34 -6.21 -2.29
C ILE A 29 -0.62 -5.54 -3.64
N TYR A 30 -1.41 -4.49 -3.62
CA TYR A 30 -1.78 -3.75 -4.81
C TYR A 30 -1.52 -2.26 -4.67
N VAL A 31 -1.20 -1.62 -5.78
CA VAL A 31 -1.16 -0.16 -5.92
C VAL A 31 -2.43 0.29 -6.64
N SER A 32 -3.08 1.31 -6.07
CA SER A 32 -4.28 1.94 -6.61
C SER A 32 -4.05 3.42 -6.91
N LEU A 33 -4.69 3.94 -7.95
CA LEU A 33 -4.67 5.36 -8.28
C LEU A 33 -5.91 6.07 -7.75
N HIS A 34 -5.73 7.25 -7.16
CA HIS A 34 -6.80 8.04 -6.57
C HIS A 34 -6.80 9.46 -7.12
N THR A 35 -7.99 10.03 -7.26
CA THR A 35 -8.22 11.42 -7.70
C THR A 35 -8.21 12.42 -6.54
N ALA A 36 -8.30 11.94 -5.31
CA ALA A 36 -8.17 12.71 -4.07
C ALA A 36 -7.48 11.87 -3.00
N ASP A 37 -7.00 12.53 -1.94
CA ASP A 37 -6.32 11.86 -0.83
C ASP A 37 -7.28 10.86 -0.13
N PRO A 38 -6.94 9.56 -0.04
CA PRO A 38 -7.77 8.57 0.65
C PRO A 38 -7.81 8.78 2.17
N THR A 39 -6.97 9.67 2.70
CA THR A 39 -6.75 9.96 4.13
C THR A 39 -6.35 8.71 4.93
N GLU A 40 -6.21 8.87 6.24
CA GLU A 40 -5.91 7.76 7.16
C GLU A 40 -7.04 6.74 7.27
N THR A 41 -8.22 7.05 6.76
CA THR A 41 -9.29 6.06 6.67
C THR A 41 -9.04 5.02 5.59
N GLY A 42 -8.17 5.30 4.61
CA GLY A 42 -7.95 4.42 3.47
C GLY A 42 -9.17 4.31 2.56
N SER A 43 -9.91 5.42 2.39
CA SER A 43 -11.14 5.45 1.59
C SER A 43 -10.87 5.09 0.13
N THR A 44 -11.71 4.24 -0.46
CA THR A 44 -11.67 3.89 -1.88
C THR A 44 -12.60 4.76 -2.74
N ALA A 45 -13.30 5.73 -2.14
CA ALA A 45 -14.28 6.55 -2.84
C ALA A 45 -13.67 7.42 -3.94
N ALA A 46 -12.41 7.83 -3.78
CA ALA A 46 -11.66 8.61 -4.76
C ALA A 46 -10.80 7.75 -5.68
N GLU A 47 -10.83 6.42 -5.52
CA GLU A 47 -10.10 5.52 -6.41
C GLU A 47 -10.65 5.65 -7.83
N ILE A 48 -9.76 5.65 -8.82
CA ILE A 48 -10.17 5.66 -10.23
C ILE A 48 -10.99 4.39 -10.51
N VAL A 49 -12.09 4.54 -11.26
CA VAL A 49 -12.92 3.43 -11.73
C VAL A 49 -13.16 3.58 -13.22
N GLY A 50 -13.13 2.47 -13.97
CA GLY A 50 -13.35 2.46 -15.42
C GLY A 50 -12.11 2.85 -16.23
N ASN A 51 -12.30 3.24 -17.50
CA ASN A 51 -11.24 3.73 -18.40
C ASN A 51 -10.02 2.81 -18.56
N GLY A 52 -10.21 1.50 -18.46
CA GLY A 52 -9.10 0.52 -18.53
C GLY A 52 -8.26 0.42 -17.26
N TYR A 53 -8.60 1.15 -16.20
CA TYR A 53 -7.90 1.06 -14.92
C TYR A 53 -8.20 -0.25 -14.19
N VAL A 54 -7.13 -0.88 -13.72
CA VAL A 54 -7.15 -1.95 -12.72
C VAL A 54 -6.02 -1.71 -11.72
N ARG A 55 -6.26 -2.07 -10.45
CA ARG A 55 -5.21 -2.07 -9.41
C ARG A 55 -4.05 -2.95 -9.85
N GLN A 56 -2.83 -2.48 -9.69
CA GLN A 56 -1.64 -3.24 -10.10
C GLN A 56 -1.10 -4.03 -8.92
N ALA A 57 -0.88 -5.34 -9.11
CA ALA A 57 -0.20 -6.14 -8.11
C ALA A 57 1.26 -5.68 -8.00
N ILE A 58 1.76 -5.57 -6.78
CA ILE A 58 3.14 -5.17 -6.52
C ILE A 58 3.82 -6.16 -5.58
N THR A 59 5.07 -6.46 -5.89
CA THR A 59 5.98 -7.17 -5.03
C THR A 59 7.13 -6.25 -4.66
N PHE A 60 7.57 -6.30 -3.41
CA PHE A 60 8.74 -5.54 -2.96
C PHE A 60 9.95 -6.48 -2.82
N ALA A 61 11.13 -5.96 -3.12
CA ALA A 61 12.37 -6.66 -2.81
C ALA A 61 12.55 -6.78 -1.29
N ALA A 62 13.35 -7.76 -0.85
CA ALA A 62 13.73 -7.85 0.54
C ALA A 62 14.45 -6.55 0.96
N GLY A 63 14.06 -6.02 2.12
CA GLY A 63 14.71 -4.82 2.66
C GLY A 63 16.17 -5.07 2.98
N THR A 64 17.01 -4.07 2.68
CA THR A 64 18.38 -4.05 3.19
C THR A 64 18.33 -3.58 4.64
N ASN A 65 18.94 -4.37 5.53
CA ASN A 65 19.10 -4.02 6.93
C ASN A 65 20.58 -3.81 7.22
N ALA A 66 20.94 -2.65 7.77
CA ALA A 66 22.27 -2.39 8.29
C ALA A 66 22.17 -2.21 9.80
N ALA A 67 22.88 -3.04 10.58
CA ALA A 67 22.85 -3.00 12.03
C ALA A 67 21.43 -3.05 12.66
N GLY A 68 20.51 -3.81 12.05
CA GLY A 68 19.12 -3.93 12.53
C GLY A 68 18.21 -2.76 12.17
N ILE A 69 18.69 -1.80 11.38
CA ILE A 69 17.93 -0.66 10.89
C ILE A 69 17.57 -0.94 9.43
N ALA A 70 16.28 -0.88 9.10
CA ALA A 70 15.83 -0.93 7.71
C ALA A 70 16.28 0.35 6.99
N THR A 71 17.12 0.21 5.96
CA THR A 71 17.76 1.36 5.29
C THR A 71 17.16 1.67 3.93
N ALA A 72 16.67 0.66 3.21
CA ALA A 72 16.02 0.84 1.91
C ALA A 72 15.20 -0.41 1.52
N LEU A 73 14.14 -0.19 0.75
CA LEU A 73 13.43 -1.19 -0.05
C LEU A 73 13.21 -0.64 -1.46
N SER A 74 13.07 -1.53 -2.44
CA SER A 74 12.70 -1.20 -3.81
C SER A 74 11.52 -2.05 -4.28
N ASN A 75 10.82 -1.56 -5.29
CA ASN A 75 9.84 -2.38 -6.02
C ASN A 75 10.59 -3.53 -6.72
N GLY A 76 9.97 -4.71 -6.77
CA GLY A 76 10.54 -5.87 -7.46
C GLY A 76 10.52 -5.74 -8.98
N ALA A 77 9.63 -4.89 -9.51
CA ALA A 77 9.54 -4.52 -10.92
C ALA A 77 8.81 -3.17 -11.05
N ASP A 78 8.82 -2.62 -12.26
CA ASP A 78 8.02 -1.44 -12.59
C ASP A 78 6.52 -1.75 -12.47
N VAL A 79 5.77 -0.78 -11.94
CA VAL A 79 4.31 -0.86 -11.83
C VAL A 79 3.69 0.00 -12.91
N LEU A 80 3.30 -0.63 -14.02
CA LEU A 80 2.71 0.05 -15.16
C LEU A 80 1.18 0.01 -15.10
N PHE A 81 0.54 1.17 -15.23
CA PHE A 81 -0.90 1.27 -15.40
C PHE A 81 -1.26 1.30 -16.89
N PRO A 82 -2.36 0.66 -17.32
CA PRO A 82 -2.86 0.75 -18.68
C PRO A 82 -3.17 2.20 -19.09
N ALA A 83 -3.09 2.47 -20.40
CA ALA A 83 -3.54 3.74 -20.94
C ALA A 83 -5.05 3.93 -20.70
N ALA A 84 -5.44 5.16 -20.36
CA ALA A 84 -6.85 5.51 -20.18
C ALA A 84 -7.61 5.33 -21.51
N THR A 85 -8.77 4.67 -21.46
CA THR A 85 -9.56 4.37 -22.66
C THR A 85 -10.71 5.35 -22.93
N ALA A 86 -10.91 6.37 -22.09
CA ALA A 86 -11.89 7.42 -22.34
C ALA A 86 -11.33 8.46 -23.32
N SER A 87 -12.16 8.84 -24.30
CA SER A 87 -11.90 9.93 -25.26
C SER A 87 -12.58 11.22 -24.82
#